data_AF-A0A2V9KW29-F1
#
_entry.id   AF-A0A2V9KW29-F1
#
_cell.length_a   1.000
_cell.length_b   1.000
_cell.length_c   1.000
_cell.angle_alpha   90.00
_cell.angle_beta   90.00
_cell.angle_gamma   90.00
#
_symmetry.space_group_name_H-M   'P 1'
#
loop_
_entity.id
_entity.type
_entity.pdbx_description
1 polymer ?
#
loop_
_entity_poly.entity_id
_entity_poly.type
_entity_poly.pdbx_seq_one_letter_code
_entity_poly.pdbx_strand_id
1 'polypeptide(L)'
;MKVRVALPNPDQRLKPEMFGTIRVEAGAHQALVVPAAAIIREGNRTMVFVKSAGRPEQRTVTVGQTVDGIVEIRTGLRAGDEVAAEGAKLLKGGPTD
;
A
#
# COMPACT_ATOMS: atom_id res chain seq x y z
N MET A 1 22.53 2.14 -8.92
CA MET A 1 22.57 3.52 -8.40
C MET A 1 23.54 3.57 -7.23
N LYS A 2 24.46 4.53 -7.18
CA LYS A 2 25.43 4.69 -6.06
C LYS A 2 24.99 5.87 -5.20
N VAL A 3 24.87 5.70 -3.88
CA VAL A 3 24.50 6.75 -2.93
C VAL A 3 25.73 7.13 -2.13
N ARG A 4 26.05 8.42 -2.03
CA ARG A 4 27.12 8.98 -1.20
C ARG A 4 26.49 9.85 -0.13
N VAL A 5 26.90 9.67 1.12
CA VAL A 5 26.41 10.42 2.27
C VAL A 5 27.60 10.99 3.02
N ALA A 6 27.58 12.29 3.32
CA ALA A 6 28.60 12.94 4.15
C ALA A 6 28.12 12.94 5.61
N LEU A 7 28.90 12.34 6.50
CA LEU A 7 28.63 12.30 7.94
C LEU A 7 29.74 13.01 8.71
N PRO A 8 29.43 13.92 9.64
CA PRO A 8 30.43 14.48 10.54
C PRO A 8 31.08 13.36 11.38
N ASN A 9 32.40 13.26 11.36
CA ASN A 9 33.17 12.31 12.16
C ASN A 9 34.33 13.00 12.92
N PRO A 10 34.07 14.08 13.68
CA PRO A 10 35.13 14.86 14.33
C PRO A 10 35.95 14.02 15.33
N ASP A 11 35.30 13.06 16.00
CA ASP A 11 35.93 12.19 17.02
C ASP A 11 36.50 10.88 16.44
N GLN A 12 36.56 10.74 15.11
CA GLN A 12 37.04 9.54 14.39
C GLN A 12 36.37 8.21 14.82
N ARG A 13 35.13 8.27 15.30
CA ARG A 13 34.38 7.09 15.75
C ARG A 13 33.92 6.19 14.61
N LEU A 14 33.75 6.76 13.41
CA LEU A 14 33.44 6.01 12.20
C LEU A 14 34.75 5.60 11.51
N LYS A 15 35.08 4.31 11.57
CA LYS A 15 36.28 3.74 10.95
C LYS A 15 35.97 3.21 9.55
N PRO A 16 36.95 3.22 8.63
CA PRO A 16 36.87 2.47 7.38
C PRO A 16 36.53 1.00 7.65
N GLU A 17 35.86 0.33 6.71
CA GLU A 17 35.36 -1.05 6.83
C GLU A 17 34.21 -1.26 7.85
N MET A 18 33.67 -0.20 8.46
CA MET A 18 32.46 -0.30 9.28
C MET A 18 31.18 -0.40 8.43
N PHE A 19 30.28 -1.28 8.84
CA PHE A 19 28.91 -1.35 8.31
C PHE A 19 27.98 -0.44 9.11
N GLY A 20 27.09 0.28 8.42
CA GLY A 20 26.06 1.12 9.03
C GLY A 20 24.74 0.98 8.27
N THR A 21 23.62 1.05 8.98
CA THR A 21 22.28 1.03 8.38
C THR A 21 21.81 2.46 8.15
N ILE A 22 21.50 2.81 6.92
CA ILE A 22 20.90 4.10 6.56
C ILE A 22 19.43 3.85 6.25
N ARG A 23 18.53 4.48 7.01
CA ARG A 23 17.11 4.51 6.68
C ARG A 23 16.84 5.78 5.87
N VAL A 24 16.35 5.61 4.65
CA VAL A 24 15.95 6.71 3.78
C VAL A 24 14.43 6.77 3.78
N GLU A 25 13.87 7.86 4.28
CA GLU A 25 12.44 8.14 4.18
C GLU A 25 12.19 8.85 2.84
N ALA A 26 11.44 8.20 1.95
CA ALA A 26 10.96 8.87 0.75
C ALA A 26 9.84 9.83 1.13
N GLY A 27 9.81 11.03 0.53
CA GLY A 27 8.82 12.05 0.86
C GLY A 27 7.39 11.52 0.81
N ALA A 28 6.62 11.77 1.86
CA ALA A 28 5.22 11.40 1.94
C ALA A 28 4.36 12.44 1.19
N HIS A 29 3.42 11.96 0.39
CA HIS A 29 2.35 12.78 -0.19
C HIS A 29 1.00 12.30 0.31
N GLN A 30 -0.01 13.18 0.28
CA GLN A 30 -1.37 12.79 0.60
C GLN A 30 -1.93 11.90 -0.51
N ALA A 31 -2.42 10.72 -0.13
CA ALA A 31 -3.07 9.79 -1.04
C ALA A 31 -4.17 9.01 -0.31
N LEU A 32 -5.14 8.51 -1.07
CA LEU A 32 -6.08 7.52 -0.56
C LEU A 32 -5.33 6.19 -0.39
N VAL A 33 -5.49 5.56 0.76
CA VAL A 33 -4.86 4.28 1.06
C VAL A 33 -5.87 3.30 1.59
N VAL A 34 -5.67 2.02 1.27
CA VAL A 34 -6.47 0.91 1.79
C VAL A 34 -5.55 -0.21 2.26
N PRO A 35 -5.98 -1.07 3.20
CA PRO A 35 -5.22 -2.27 3.55
C PRO A 35 -5.01 -3.16 2.32
N ALA A 36 -3.84 -3.78 2.17
CA ALA A 36 -3.55 -4.69 1.07
C ALA A 36 -4.53 -5.87 1.00
N ALA A 37 -5.09 -6.28 2.15
CA ALA A 37 -6.12 -7.32 2.25
C ALA A 37 -7.44 -6.96 1.55
N ALA A 38 -7.75 -5.67 1.37
CA ALA A 38 -8.93 -5.20 0.66
C ALA A 38 -8.80 -5.29 -0.87
N ILE A 39 -7.57 -5.48 -1.38
CA ILE A 39 -7.28 -5.51 -2.81
C ILE A 39 -7.51 -6.89 -3.38
N ILE A 40 -8.38 -6.99 -4.40
CA ILE A 40 -8.57 -8.21 -5.19
C ILE A 40 -7.92 -8.01 -6.55
N ARG A 41 -7.12 -8.99 -6.97
CA ARG A 41 -6.53 -9.05 -8.31
C ARG A 41 -7.16 -10.19 -9.09
N GLU A 42 -7.63 -9.91 -10.29
CA GLU A 42 -8.27 -10.87 -11.18
C GLU A 42 -7.78 -10.64 -12.61
N GLY A 43 -6.90 -11.51 -13.08
CA GLY A 43 -6.14 -11.30 -14.31
C GLY A 43 -5.39 -9.96 -14.25
N ASN A 44 -5.71 -9.06 -15.18
CA ASN A 44 -5.11 -7.72 -15.28
C ASN A 44 -5.91 -6.63 -14.55
N ARG A 45 -7.01 -6.97 -13.86
CA ARG A 45 -7.85 -6.00 -13.15
C ARG A 45 -7.57 -6.04 -11.66
N THR A 46 -7.52 -4.85 -11.07
CA THR A 46 -7.45 -4.66 -9.62
C THR A 46 -8.76 -4.01 -9.16
N MET A 47 -9.36 -4.53 -8.11
CA MET A 47 -10.68 -4.13 -7.64
C MET A 47 -10.80 -4.21 -6.13
N VAL A 48 -11.76 -3.46 -5.58
CA VAL A 48 -12.12 -3.46 -4.17
C VAL A 48 -13.65 -3.56 -4.04
N PHE A 49 -14.13 -3.98 -2.87
CA PHE A 49 -15.54 -3.91 -2.53
C PHE A 49 -15.80 -2.71 -1.61
N VAL A 50 -16.65 -1.79 -2.06
CA VAL A 50 -17.07 -0.61 -1.31
C VAL A 50 -18.41 -0.92 -0.64
N LYS A 51 -18.54 -0.56 0.64
CA LYS A 51 -19.78 -0.70 1.38
C LYS A 51 -20.88 0.17 0.76
N SER A 52 -22.06 -0.41 0.60
CA SER A 52 -23.26 0.28 0.09
C SER A 52 -24.46 -0.13 0.94
N ALA A 53 -25.58 0.58 0.83
CA ALA A 53 -26.79 0.35 1.62
C ALA A 53 -27.41 -1.05 1.43
N GLY A 54 -27.00 -1.78 0.38
CA GLY A 54 -27.39 -3.16 0.13
C GLY A 54 -26.17 -4.08 0.00
N ARG A 55 -25.90 -4.50 -1.23
CA ARG A 55 -24.74 -5.36 -1.52
C ARG A 55 -23.47 -4.52 -1.70
N PRO A 56 -22.30 -5.02 -1.28
CA PRO A 56 -21.04 -4.36 -1.57
C PRO A 56 -20.87 -4.11 -3.07
N GLU A 57 -20.47 -2.91 -3.43
CA GLU A 57 -20.23 -2.52 -4.82
C GLU A 57 -18.79 -2.88 -5.21
N GLN A 58 -18.62 -3.67 -6.27
CA GLN A 58 -17.30 -3.95 -6.82
C GLN A 58 -16.83 -2.75 -7.66
N ARG A 59 -15.68 -2.19 -7.30
CA ARG A 59 -15.12 -1.04 -8.01
C ARG A 59 -13.70 -1.34 -8.49
N THR A 60 -13.45 -1.10 -9.77
CA THR A 60 -12.11 -1.20 -10.35
C THR A 60 -11.26 -0.03 -9.88
N VAL A 61 -10.05 -0.31 -9.42
CA VAL A 61 -9.13 0.71 -8.90
C VAL A 61 -7.77 0.62 -9.59
N THR A 62 -7.10 1.77 -9.70
CA THR A 62 -5.68 1.81 -10.04
C THR A 62 -4.89 1.96 -8.77
N VAL A 63 -3.99 1.02 -8.51
CA VAL A 63 -3.14 1.04 -7.31
C VAL A 63 -1.79 1.72 -7.62
N GLY A 64 -1.25 2.38 -6.62
CA GLY A 64 0.08 2.98 -6.62
C GLY A 64 1.06 2.14 -5.80
N GLN A 65 1.84 2.82 -4.97
CA GLN A 65 2.83 2.15 -4.12
C GLN A 65 2.17 1.33 -3.00
N THR A 66 2.86 0.28 -2.57
CA THR A 66 2.50 -0.51 -1.39
C THR A 66 3.62 -0.37 -0.37
N VAL A 67 3.30 0.08 0.83
CA VAL A 67 4.25 0.31 1.92
C VAL A 67 3.59 -0.20 3.20
N ASP A 68 4.30 -0.97 4.03
CA ASP A 68 3.82 -1.42 5.35
C ASP A 68 2.40 -2.03 5.36
N GLY A 69 2.05 -2.79 4.31
CA GLY A 69 0.75 -3.47 4.22
C GLY A 69 -0.43 -2.56 3.83
N ILE A 70 -0.19 -1.29 3.54
CA ILE A 70 -1.17 -0.37 2.94
C ILE A 70 -0.84 -0.11 1.48
N VAL A 71 -1.88 0.04 0.67
CA VAL A 71 -1.81 0.21 -0.78
C VAL A 71 -2.41 1.56 -1.14
N GLU A 72 -1.63 2.37 -1.86
CA GLU A 72 -2.08 3.63 -2.43
C GLU A 72 -3.12 3.39 -3.53
N ILE A 73 -4.20 4.17 -3.54
CA ILE A 73 -5.23 4.19 -4.58
C ILE A 73 -5.10 5.49 -5.37
N ARG A 74 -4.77 5.35 -6.66
CA ARG A 74 -4.64 6.47 -7.60
C ARG A 74 -5.98 6.88 -8.20
N THR A 75 -6.82 5.90 -8.55
CA THR A 75 -8.16 6.15 -9.10
C THR A 75 -9.12 5.07 -8.68
N GLY A 76 -10.41 5.41 -8.71
CA GLY A 76 -11.50 4.46 -8.47
C GLY A 76 -12.03 4.45 -7.03
N LEU A 77 -11.56 5.33 -6.15
CA LEU A 77 -12.18 5.58 -4.83
C LEU A 77 -12.26 7.07 -4.55
N ARG A 78 -13.12 7.43 -3.60
CA ARG A 78 -13.26 8.78 -3.06
C ARG A 78 -12.96 8.77 -1.56
N ALA A 79 -12.57 9.93 -1.04
CA ALA A 79 -12.46 10.12 0.40
C ALA A 79 -13.82 9.85 1.06
N GLY A 80 -13.83 9.02 2.10
CA GLY A 80 -15.04 8.58 2.80
C GLY A 80 -15.62 7.24 2.32
N ASP A 81 -15.11 6.66 1.24
CA ASP A 81 -15.51 5.31 0.83
C ASP A 81 -15.02 4.27 1.86
N GLU A 82 -15.95 3.49 2.43
CA GLU A 82 -15.63 2.35 3.31
C GLU A 82 -15.35 1.10 2.46
N VAL A 83 -14.16 0.53 2.57
CA VAL A 83 -13.77 -0.70 1.86
C VAL A 83 -13.73 -1.92 2.77
N ALA A 84 -14.16 -3.07 2.26
CA ALA A 84 -14.08 -4.33 3.01
C ALA A 84 -12.65 -4.88 2.99
N ALA A 85 -11.99 -4.88 4.16
CA ALA A 85 -10.61 -5.38 4.31
C ALA A 85 -10.52 -6.88 4.57
N GLU A 86 -11.45 -7.45 5.32
CA GLU A 86 -11.53 -8.88 5.59
C GLU A 86 -12.60 -9.52 4.70
N GLY A 87 -12.28 -10.65 4.08
CA GLY A 87 -13.24 -11.41 3.28
C GLY A 87 -13.52 -10.87 1.88
N ALA A 88 -12.72 -9.94 1.35
CA ALA A 88 -12.81 -9.54 -0.07
C ALA A 88 -12.74 -10.77 -1.02
N LYS A 89 -11.96 -11.79 -0.63
CA LYS A 89 -11.90 -13.10 -1.31
C LYS A 89 -13.12 -14.00 -1.03
N LEU A 90 -13.78 -13.86 0.13
CA LEU A 90 -14.98 -14.61 0.52
C LEU A 90 -16.26 -14.03 -0.10
N LEU A 91 -16.32 -12.71 -0.34
CA LEU A 91 -17.42 -12.04 -1.06
C LEU A 91 -17.56 -12.52 -2.52
N LYS A 92 -16.52 -13.16 -3.07
CA LYS A 92 -16.56 -13.81 -4.38
C LYS A 92 -17.27 -15.19 -4.38
N GLY A 93 -17.66 -15.72 -3.23
CA GLY A 93 -18.40 -16.98 -3.11
C GLY A 93 -19.77 -16.78 -2.48
N GLY A 94 -20.80 -16.63 -3.30
CA GLY A 94 -22.14 -17.11 -2.91
C GLY A 94 -22.08 -18.64 -2.75
N PRO A 95 -22.91 -19.25 -1.88
CA PRO A 95 -22.79 -20.66 -1.56
C PRO A 95 -22.97 -21.49 -2.84
N THR A 96 -21.91 -22.18 -3.25
CA THR A 96 -21.99 -23.25 -4.23
C THR A 96 -22.39 -24.51 -3.45
N ASP A 97 -23.61 -24.97 -3.69
CA ASP A 97 -24.10 -26.31 -3.35
C ASP A 97 -23.38 -27.37 -4.18
#